data_AF-A0A840J3P8-F1
#
_entry.id   AF-A0A840J3P8-F1
#
_cell.length_a   1.000
_cell.length_b   1.000
_cell.length_c   1.000
_cell.angle_alpha   90.00
_cell.angle_beta   90.00
_cell.angle_gamma   90.00
#
_symmetry.space_group_name_H-M   'P 1'
#
loop_
_entity.id
_entity.type
_entity.pdbx_description
1 polymer ?
#
loop_
_entity_poly.entity_id
_entity_poly.type
_entity_poly.pdbx_seq_one_letter_code
_entity_poly.pdbx_strand_id
1 'polypeptide(L)'
;MDSLDLAWIDATELARLIAAGEVTATEVVQAHLDRIEAVGERTNAFVTVLGEQALAAARDPRPGPLSGVPFTIKDAFDTEGVRTTRGSALFTSYVPDRDAVAVARLRAAGGIPLGKTNLPELAVWTETDNLVTGRTLNPYDPERTPGGSSGGESAAIASGMSPLGLGSDLVVSLRGPAQNTGIAALKPTHGRVPCTGHFSEVLLRLWHVGPLARSVRDLRLALSLLEGPDGADPYAVALPAARPVARPRIGWVTDAFGPIDPEVAATVAAAATALADLGYDVEQVELPWLAEQDCTELATPLLLAETQSYVRARCRTGGGTASVDRDLPGAAGNHAGGLRRGRAGRGTAAVLVRRLARGLRRAALSRGAVPGSAARAAGAPGRRRRSPLHCRRARDRAVQPDRDARRRAALRRDHERPADRRPAGRPLVDRPGPARRGRTAGDGEPGARTASGVLTTGHATR
;
A
#
# COMPACT_ATOMS: atom_id res chain seq x y z
N MET A 1 -8.96 -28.02 18.15
CA MET A 1 -8.74 -26.57 18.12
C MET A 1 -9.52 -26.07 16.93
N ASP A 2 -10.53 -25.22 17.14
CA ASP A 2 -11.12 -24.46 16.03
C ASP A 2 -9.97 -23.86 15.22
N SER A 3 -9.95 -24.12 13.91
CA SER A 3 -8.80 -23.78 13.07
C SER A 3 -8.54 -22.29 13.19
N LEU A 4 -7.45 -21.91 13.84
CA LEU A 4 -6.95 -20.54 13.81
C LEU A 4 -6.92 -20.11 12.35
N ASP A 5 -7.66 -19.06 11.99
CA ASP A 5 -7.61 -18.52 10.64
C ASP A 5 -6.30 -17.72 10.50
N LEU A 6 -5.21 -18.46 10.26
CA LEU A 6 -3.83 -17.97 10.28
C LEU A 6 -3.64 -16.77 9.33
N ALA A 7 -4.43 -16.70 8.25
CA ALA A 7 -4.39 -15.61 7.29
C ALA A 7 -4.77 -14.24 7.90
N TRP A 8 -5.55 -14.24 8.98
CA TRP A 8 -6.00 -13.01 9.66
C TRP A 8 -5.24 -12.68 10.94
N ILE A 9 -4.40 -13.57 11.43
CA ILE A 9 -3.50 -13.27 12.54
C ILE A 9 -2.46 -12.25 12.05
N ASP A 10 -2.09 -11.32 12.94
CA ASP A 10 -1.11 -10.28 12.62
C ASP A 10 0.33 -10.81 12.71
N ALA A 11 1.26 -10.12 12.04
CA ALA A 11 2.63 -10.62 11.84
C ALA A 11 3.38 -10.84 13.17
N THR A 12 3.15 -9.95 14.14
CA THR A 12 3.76 -10.02 15.48
C THR A 12 3.27 -11.26 16.24
N GLU A 13 1.98 -11.55 16.19
CA GLU A 13 1.43 -12.74 16.84
C GLU A 13 1.83 -14.03 16.13
N LEU A 14 1.89 -14.03 14.79
CA LEU A 14 2.43 -15.16 14.03
C LEU A 14 3.86 -15.50 14.45
N ALA A 15 4.74 -14.50 14.60
CA ALA A 15 6.09 -14.72 15.10
C ALA A 15 6.11 -15.38 16.49
N ARG A 16 5.22 -14.92 17.40
CA ARG A 16 5.09 -15.47 18.75
C ARG A 16 4.63 -16.94 18.72
N LEU A 17 3.59 -17.24 17.94
CA LEU A 17 3.02 -18.58 17.83
C LEU A 17 4.03 -19.58 17.25
N ILE A 18 4.78 -19.16 16.22
CA ILE A 18 5.86 -19.97 15.63
C ILE A 18 6.97 -20.23 16.64
N ALA A 19 7.42 -19.19 17.35
CA ALA A 19 8.46 -19.32 18.37
C ALA A 19 8.04 -20.22 19.55
N ALA A 20 6.75 -20.22 19.90
CA ALA A 20 6.18 -21.09 20.93
C ALA A 20 5.94 -22.54 20.46
N GLY A 21 6.09 -22.83 19.17
CA GLY A 21 5.76 -24.13 18.58
C GLY A 21 4.26 -24.43 18.56
N GLU A 22 3.40 -23.41 18.71
CA GLU A 22 1.94 -23.55 18.65
C GLU A 22 1.45 -23.73 17.21
N VAL A 23 2.19 -23.17 16.24
CA VAL A 23 2.01 -23.37 14.80
C VAL A 23 3.39 -23.48 14.13
N THR A 24 3.46 -24.11 12.96
CA THR A 24 4.69 -24.16 12.17
C THR A 24 4.71 -23.03 11.13
N ALA A 25 5.91 -22.57 10.75
CA ALA A 25 6.07 -21.60 9.66
C ALA A 25 5.50 -22.12 8.34
N THR A 26 5.55 -23.44 8.09
CA THR A 26 4.98 -24.05 6.89
C THR A 26 3.45 -23.95 6.88
N GLU A 27 2.76 -24.20 8.00
CA GLU A 27 1.31 -24.01 8.11
C GLU A 27 0.91 -22.54 7.88
N VAL A 28 1.67 -21.60 8.45
CA VAL A 28 1.42 -20.16 8.27
C VAL A 28 1.61 -19.75 6.82
N VAL A 29 2.73 -20.12 6.19
CA VAL A 29 2.98 -19.79 4.76
C VAL A 29 1.93 -20.44 3.86
N GLN A 30 1.58 -21.72 4.11
CA GLN A 30 0.55 -22.41 3.33
C GLN A 30 -0.80 -21.71 3.44
N ALA A 31 -1.23 -21.30 4.64
CA ALA A 31 -2.49 -20.60 4.83
C ALA A 31 -2.58 -19.28 4.02
N HIS A 32 -1.48 -18.54 3.92
CA HIS A 32 -1.43 -17.34 3.09
C HIS A 32 -1.37 -17.65 1.58
N LEU A 33 -0.70 -18.71 1.17
CA LEU A 33 -0.70 -19.17 -0.24
C LEU A 33 -2.08 -19.66 -0.67
N ASP A 34 -2.78 -20.43 0.16
CA ASP A 34 -4.17 -20.84 -0.05
C ASP A 34 -5.08 -19.62 -0.20
N ARG A 35 -4.83 -18.57 0.61
CA ARG A 35 -5.57 -17.31 0.50
C ARG A 35 -5.26 -16.59 -0.82
N ILE A 36 -4.00 -16.57 -1.25
CA ILE A 36 -3.61 -16.00 -2.54
C ILE A 36 -4.31 -16.73 -3.69
N GLU A 37 -4.39 -18.06 -3.65
CA GLU A 37 -5.12 -18.85 -4.65
C GLU A 37 -6.61 -18.51 -4.64
N ALA A 38 -7.23 -18.42 -3.46
CA ALA A 38 -8.68 -18.22 -3.34
C ALA A 38 -9.17 -16.83 -3.78
N VAL A 39 -8.36 -15.77 -3.61
CA VAL A 39 -8.81 -14.37 -3.88
C VAL A 39 -7.88 -13.56 -4.79
N GLY A 40 -6.72 -14.09 -5.17
CA GLY A 40 -5.70 -13.39 -5.94
C GLY A 40 -6.19 -12.95 -7.32
N GLU A 41 -6.88 -13.81 -8.06
CA GLU A 41 -7.41 -13.47 -9.40
C GLU A 41 -8.42 -12.31 -9.35
N ARG A 42 -9.25 -12.26 -8.30
CA ARG A 42 -10.28 -11.23 -8.13
C ARG A 42 -9.70 -9.85 -7.85
N THR A 43 -8.53 -9.79 -7.23
CA THR A 43 -7.86 -8.53 -6.88
C THR A 43 -6.76 -8.16 -7.87
N ASN A 44 -6.15 -9.14 -8.54
CA ASN A 44 -4.99 -8.97 -9.40
C ASN A 44 -3.85 -8.20 -8.67
N ALA A 45 -3.58 -8.60 -7.42
CA ALA A 45 -2.64 -7.91 -6.52
C ALA A 45 -1.17 -8.32 -6.70
N PHE A 46 -0.89 -9.47 -7.31
CA PHE A 46 0.45 -10.03 -7.44
C PHE A 46 0.97 -9.96 -8.88
N VAL A 47 2.26 -9.64 -9.03
CA VAL A 47 3.03 -9.75 -10.28
C VAL A 47 3.71 -11.11 -10.38
N THR A 48 4.17 -11.64 -9.25
CA THR A 48 4.84 -12.94 -9.13
C THR A 48 4.59 -13.49 -7.72
N VAL A 49 4.12 -14.74 -7.62
CA VAL A 49 3.97 -15.48 -6.36
C VAL A 49 5.18 -16.40 -6.22
N LEU A 50 5.75 -16.49 -5.02
CA LEU A 50 6.95 -17.26 -4.69
C LEU A 50 6.61 -18.52 -3.87
N GLY A 51 5.53 -19.23 -4.23
CA GLY A 51 4.96 -20.28 -3.38
C GLY A 51 5.95 -21.40 -3.03
N GLU A 52 6.64 -21.95 -4.03
CA GLU A 52 7.64 -23.01 -3.82
C GLU A 52 8.82 -22.52 -2.98
N GLN A 53 9.34 -21.32 -3.28
CA GLN A 53 10.46 -20.74 -2.54
C GLN A 53 10.07 -20.39 -1.10
N ALA A 54 8.85 -19.89 -0.89
CA ALA A 54 8.32 -19.54 0.42
C ALA A 54 8.14 -20.79 1.30
N LEU A 55 7.55 -21.87 0.75
CA LEU A 55 7.41 -23.14 1.46
C LEU A 55 8.76 -23.79 1.76
N ALA A 56 9.72 -23.71 0.84
CA ALA A 56 11.08 -24.21 1.08
C ALA A 56 11.76 -23.45 2.23
N ALA A 57 11.64 -22.11 2.26
CA ALA A 57 12.17 -21.27 3.34
C ALA A 57 11.45 -21.50 4.68
N ALA A 58 10.18 -21.91 4.66
CA ALA A 58 9.39 -22.17 5.86
C ALA A 58 9.72 -23.49 6.57
N ARG A 59 10.46 -24.40 5.91
CA ARG A 59 10.90 -25.67 6.53
C ARG A 59 12.02 -25.46 7.54
N ASP A 60 12.89 -24.49 7.29
CA ASP A 60 14.00 -24.11 8.15
C ASP A 60 14.12 -22.57 8.15
N PRO A 61 13.19 -21.88 8.83
CA PRO A 61 13.16 -20.43 8.80
C PRO A 61 14.38 -19.87 9.51
N ARG A 62 15.01 -18.85 8.91
CA ARG A 62 16.11 -18.12 9.54
C ARG A 62 15.65 -17.59 10.91
N PRO A 63 16.47 -17.73 11.97
CA PRO A 63 16.12 -17.18 13.28
C PRO A 63 16.13 -15.65 13.25
N GLY A 64 15.17 -15.05 13.95
CA GLY A 64 15.05 -13.60 14.07
C GLY A 64 13.64 -13.16 14.47
N PRO A 65 13.40 -11.84 14.62
CA PRO A 65 12.12 -11.30 15.08
C PRO A 65 10.90 -11.61 14.18
N LEU A 66 11.14 -11.99 12.92
CA LEU A 66 10.12 -12.41 11.96
C LEU A 66 10.31 -13.86 11.51
N SER A 67 11.00 -14.70 12.30
CA SER A 67 11.28 -16.09 11.93
C SER A 67 10.01 -16.83 11.49
N GLY A 68 9.96 -17.20 10.20
CA GLY A 68 8.85 -17.94 9.61
C GLY A 68 7.63 -17.11 9.23
N VAL A 69 7.65 -15.79 9.45
CA VAL A 69 6.51 -14.91 9.15
C VAL A 69 6.55 -14.47 7.68
N PRO A 70 5.46 -14.67 6.92
CA PRO A 70 5.39 -14.25 5.53
C PRO A 70 5.24 -12.74 5.37
N PHE A 71 5.77 -12.18 4.27
CA PHE A 71 5.55 -10.79 3.87
C PHE A 71 5.53 -10.61 2.35
N THR A 72 4.98 -9.49 1.87
CA THR A 72 4.90 -9.13 0.45
C THR A 72 5.79 -7.93 0.10
N ILE A 73 6.21 -7.85 -1.16
CA ILE A 73 7.16 -6.83 -1.64
C ILE A 73 6.60 -6.12 -2.86
N LYS A 74 6.46 -4.79 -2.82
CA LYS A 74 6.07 -4.02 -3.99
C LYS A 74 7.08 -4.22 -5.13
N ASP A 75 6.61 -4.41 -6.36
CA ASP A 75 7.45 -4.70 -7.53
C ASP A 75 8.30 -3.50 -8.03
N ALA A 76 8.53 -2.51 -7.16
CA ALA A 76 9.52 -1.45 -7.30
C ALA A 76 10.83 -1.73 -6.54
N PHE A 77 10.85 -2.73 -5.65
CA PHE A 77 12.04 -3.14 -4.94
C PHE A 77 12.74 -4.25 -5.70
N ASP A 78 14.03 -4.14 -5.91
CA ASP A 78 14.84 -5.22 -6.42
C ASP A 78 14.83 -6.39 -5.42
N THR A 79 14.72 -7.62 -5.92
CA THR A 79 14.68 -8.85 -5.13
C THR A 79 15.51 -9.88 -5.87
N GLU A 80 16.54 -10.39 -5.20
CA GLU A 80 17.53 -11.30 -5.79
C GLU A 80 16.84 -12.52 -6.43
N GLY A 81 17.13 -12.76 -7.71
CA GLY A 81 16.61 -13.91 -8.44
C GLY A 81 15.11 -13.84 -8.76
N VAL A 82 14.42 -12.74 -8.42
CA VAL A 82 12.97 -12.59 -8.64
C VAL A 82 12.70 -11.48 -9.64
N ARG A 83 11.98 -11.83 -10.71
CA ARG A 83 11.56 -10.90 -11.78
C ARG A 83 10.94 -9.64 -11.19
N THR A 84 11.48 -8.47 -11.59
CA THR A 84 11.06 -7.16 -11.09
C THR A 84 10.70 -6.24 -12.25
N THR A 85 9.40 -6.03 -12.48
CA THR A 85 8.90 -5.39 -13.72
C THR A 85 8.64 -3.90 -13.59
N ARG A 86 8.51 -3.38 -12.36
CA ARG A 86 8.21 -1.97 -12.09
C ARG A 86 6.95 -1.52 -12.84
N GLY A 87 6.02 -2.44 -13.11
CA GLY A 87 4.81 -2.22 -13.90
C GLY A 87 5.06 -1.78 -15.36
N SER A 88 6.25 -1.98 -15.93
CA SER A 88 6.59 -1.51 -17.28
C SER A 88 7.12 -2.63 -18.18
N ALA A 89 6.70 -2.60 -19.45
CA ALA A 89 7.21 -3.50 -20.48
C ALA A 89 8.73 -3.39 -20.68
N LEU A 90 9.36 -2.31 -20.21
CA LEU A 90 10.81 -2.12 -20.26
C LEU A 90 11.59 -3.07 -19.35
N PHE A 91 10.96 -3.61 -18.30
CA PHE A 91 11.64 -4.41 -17.27
C PHE A 91 11.04 -5.82 -17.14
N THR A 92 10.25 -6.30 -18.11
CA THR A 92 9.62 -7.64 -18.03
C THR A 92 10.61 -8.78 -17.94
N SER A 93 11.83 -8.60 -18.46
CA SER A 93 12.91 -9.58 -18.40
C SER A 93 13.96 -9.25 -17.33
N TYR A 94 13.74 -8.23 -16.50
CA TYR A 94 14.70 -7.81 -15.50
C TYR A 94 14.61 -8.71 -14.25
N VAL A 95 15.73 -9.34 -13.91
CA VAL A 95 15.91 -10.14 -12.72
C VAL A 95 17.11 -9.57 -11.97
N PRO A 96 16.91 -8.93 -10.80
CA PRO A 96 18.00 -8.40 -10.00
C PRO A 96 18.92 -9.50 -9.46
N ASP A 97 20.19 -9.17 -9.34
CA ASP A 97 21.25 -10.00 -8.75
C ASP A 97 21.41 -9.79 -7.24
N ARG A 98 20.68 -8.83 -6.67
CA ARG A 98 20.70 -8.50 -5.25
C ARG A 98 19.36 -7.96 -4.78
N ASP A 99 19.11 -8.15 -3.49
CA ASP A 99 17.97 -7.53 -2.82
C ASP A 99 18.18 -6.03 -2.65
N ALA A 100 17.07 -5.28 -2.73
CA ALA A 100 16.99 -3.96 -2.12
C ALA A 100 17.28 -4.07 -0.61
N VAL A 101 17.89 -3.04 -0.02
CA VAL A 101 18.33 -3.09 1.38
C VAL A 101 17.16 -3.37 2.33
N ALA A 102 16.00 -2.79 2.07
CA ALA A 102 14.79 -3.04 2.86
C ALA A 102 14.31 -4.51 2.77
N VAL A 103 14.41 -5.14 1.61
CA VAL A 103 14.07 -6.56 1.42
C VAL A 103 15.07 -7.44 2.17
N ALA A 104 16.38 -7.17 1.99
CA ALA A 104 17.44 -7.90 2.67
C ALA A 104 17.31 -7.86 4.19
N ARG A 105 16.94 -6.70 4.77
CA ARG A 105 16.71 -6.54 6.21
C ARG A 105 15.56 -7.39 6.74
N LEU A 106 14.43 -7.44 6.03
CA LEU A 106 13.30 -8.27 6.43
C LEU A 106 13.61 -9.77 6.33
N ARG A 107 14.32 -10.20 5.26
CA ARG A 107 14.80 -11.59 5.12
C ARG A 107 15.81 -11.95 6.23
N ALA A 108 16.74 -11.05 6.54
CA ALA A 108 17.72 -11.25 7.61
C ALA A 108 17.06 -11.37 8.99
N ALA A 109 15.92 -10.72 9.20
CA ALA A 109 15.10 -10.85 10.40
C ALA A 109 14.28 -12.17 10.47
N GLY A 110 14.39 -13.04 9.47
CA GLY A 110 13.67 -14.32 9.41
C GLY A 110 12.38 -14.31 8.59
N GLY A 111 12.00 -13.17 8.01
CA GLY A 111 10.80 -13.03 7.21
C GLY A 111 10.89 -13.76 5.87
N ILE A 112 9.75 -14.28 5.40
CA ILE A 112 9.64 -15.09 4.18
C ILE A 112 8.88 -14.33 3.09
N PRO A 113 9.51 -13.98 1.95
CA PRO A 113 8.81 -13.33 0.84
C PRO A 113 7.75 -14.26 0.20
N LEU A 114 6.48 -13.83 0.16
CA LEU A 114 5.41 -14.51 -0.57
C LEU A 114 5.36 -14.15 -2.05
N GLY A 115 5.86 -12.98 -2.43
CA GLY A 115 5.78 -12.52 -3.81
C GLY A 115 5.98 -11.03 -4.01
N LYS A 116 5.94 -10.66 -5.30
CA LYS A 116 6.01 -9.28 -5.79
C LYS A 116 4.60 -8.75 -6.03
N THR A 117 4.23 -7.62 -5.44
CA THR A 117 2.89 -7.03 -5.59
C THR A 117 2.85 -5.94 -6.64
N ASN A 118 1.66 -5.78 -7.22
CA ASN A 118 1.42 -4.91 -8.35
C ASN A 118 1.48 -3.41 -7.97
N LEU A 119 1.79 -2.59 -8.96
CA LEU A 119 1.97 -1.14 -8.86
C LEU A 119 1.66 -0.50 -10.22
N PRO A 120 1.31 0.79 -10.29
CA PRO A 120 1.27 1.48 -11.57
C PRO A 120 2.63 1.53 -12.24
N GLU A 121 2.64 1.68 -13.55
CA GLU A 121 3.87 1.77 -14.34
C GLU A 121 4.86 2.78 -13.71
N LEU A 122 6.06 2.29 -13.41
CA LEU A 122 7.18 3.02 -12.80
C LEU A 122 6.90 3.59 -11.40
N ALA A 123 5.85 3.11 -10.73
CA ALA A 123 5.32 3.63 -9.47
C ALA A 123 4.79 5.08 -9.54
N VAL A 124 4.50 5.61 -10.74
CA VAL A 124 4.13 7.03 -10.98
C VAL A 124 2.62 7.19 -11.25
N TRP A 125 1.78 6.71 -10.34
CA TRP A 125 0.34 6.99 -10.33
C TRP A 125 -0.29 6.67 -8.97
N THR A 126 -1.47 7.22 -8.70
CA THR A 126 -2.26 6.99 -7.47
C THR A 126 -3.30 5.89 -7.62
N GLU A 127 -3.37 5.23 -8.77
CA GLU A 127 -4.13 4.00 -8.99
C GLU A 127 -3.20 2.90 -9.51
N THR A 128 -3.44 1.66 -9.10
CA THR A 128 -2.60 0.54 -9.52
C THR A 128 -3.14 -0.08 -10.80
N ASP A 129 -2.60 0.39 -11.94
CA ASP A 129 -2.90 -0.11 -13.28
C ASP A 129 -1.66 0.01 -14.18
N ASN A 130 -1.38 -1.03 -14.95
CA ASN A 130 -0.26 -1.07 -15.89
C ASN A 130 -0.48 -2.10 -17.01
N LEU A 131 0.38 -2.06 -18.04
CA LEU A 131 0.26 -2.93 -19.21
C LEU A 131 0.86 -4.33 -19.02
N VAL A 132 1.58 -4.59 -17.93
CA VAL A 132 2.27 -5.86 -17.68
C VAL A 132 1.36 -6.83 -16.92
N THR A 133 0.82 -6.38 -15.79
CA THR A 133 -0.04 -7.17 -14.89
C THR A 133 -1.51 -6.76 -15.00
N GLY A 134 -1.81 -5.55 -15.48
CA GLY A 134 -3.17 -5.01 -15.50
C GLY A 134 -3.54 -4.27 -14.22
N ARG A 135 -4.83 -3.93 -14.10
CA ARG A 135 -5.40 -3.19 -12.97
C ARG A 135 -5.54 -4.09 -11.75
N THR A 136 -5.12 -3.59 -10.59
CA THR A 136 -5.48 -4.18 -9.29
C THR A 136 -6.80 -3.58 -8.82
N LEU A 137 -7.68 -4.45 -8.32
CA LEU A 137 -9.03 -4.10 -7.86
C LEU A 137 -9.09 -4.04 -6.34
N ASN A 138 -9.96 -3.18 -5.81
CA ASN A 138 -10.18 -3.08 -4.37
C ASN A 138 -10.93 -4.33 -3.86
N PRO A 139 -10.47 -4.99 -2.79
CA PRO A 139 -11.08 -6.23 -2.30
C PRO A 139 -12.50 -6.07 -1.73
N TYR A 140 -12.91 -4.86 -1.36
CA TYR A 140 -14.27 -4.57 -0.87
C TYR A 140 -15.25 -4.30 -2.01
N ASP A 141 -14.78 -3.63 -3.07
CA ASP A 141 -15.60 -3.21 -4.21
C ASP A 141 -14.73 -3.17 -5.49
N PRO A 142 -14.91 -4.12 -6.43
CA PRO A 142 -14.08 -4.18 -7.63
C PRO A 142 -14.26 -3.00 -8.59
N GLU A 143 -15.29 -2.17 -8.43
CA GLU A 143 -15.45 -0.92 -9.19
C GLU A 143 -14.55 0.20 -8.67
N ARG A 144 -13.94 0.03 -7.49
CA ARG A 144 -13.06 1.00 -6.83
C ARG A 144 -11.59 0.63 -6.94
N THR A 145 -10.75 1.66 -6.80
CA THR A 145 -9.29 1.51 -6.76
C THR A 145 -8.84 1.11 -5.35
N PRO A 146 -7.87 0.20 -5.21
CA PRO A 146 -7.16 -0.02 -3.93
C PRO A 146 -6.14 1.11 -3.66
N GLY A 147 -6.08 2.12 -4.52
CA GLY A 147 -5.07 3.19 -4.49
C GLY A 147 -3.77 2.80 -5.20
N GLY A 148 -2.79 3.69 -5.11
CA GLY A 148 -1.47 3.53 -5.66
C GLY A 148 -0.48 4.54 -5.07
N SER A 149 0.83 4.33 -5.26
CA SER A 149 1.40 3.28 -6.10
C SER A 149 1.62 1.92 -5.42
N SER A 150 1.37 1.78 -4.12
CA SER A 150 1.47 0.47 -3.41
C SER A 150 0.10 -0.23 -3.30
N GLY A 151 -0.71 -0.20 -4.36
CA GLY A 151 -2.07 -0.76 -4.32
C GLY A 151 -2.12 -2.28 -4.31
N GLY A 152 -1.13 -2.96 -4.91
CA GLY A 152 -0.98 -4.41 -4.79
C GLY A 152 -0.76 -4.85 -3.35
N GLU A 153 0.17 -4.20 -2.62
CA GLU A 153 0.36 -4.43 -1.18
C GLU A 153 -0.93 -4.23 -0.39
N SER A 154 -1.60 -3.11 -0.65
CA SER A 154 -2.84 -2.76 0.04
C SER A 154 -3.95 -3.79 -0.17
N ALA A 155 -4.19 -4.20 -1.41
CA ALA A 155 -5.17 -5.24 -1.73
C ALA A 155 -4.78 -6.61 -1.15
N ALA A 156 -3.49 -6.96 -1.17
CA ALA A 156 -2.97 -8.20 -0.59
C ALA A 156 -3.24 -8.28 0.92
N ILE A 157 -2.91 -7.22 1.66
CA ILE A 157 -3.03 -7.21 3.13
C ILE A 157 -4.51 -7.13 3.56
N ALA A 158 -5.31 -6.29 2.90
CA ALA A 158 -6.72 -6.10 3.23
C ALA A 158 -7.57 -7.37 2.99
N SER A 159 -7.12 -8.25 2.10
CA SER A 159 -7.80 -9.51 1.79
C SER A 159 -7.22 -10.73 2.50
N GLY A 160 -6.23 -10.56 3.38
CA GLY A 160 -5.62 -11.63 4.17
C GLY A 160 -4.52 -12.42 3.43
N MET A 161 -4.17 -12.05 2.19
CA MET A 161 -3.10 -12.72 1.44
C MET A 161 -1.70 -12.50 2.05
N SER A 162 -1.53 -11.44 2.84
CA SER A 162 -0.27 -11.12 3.52
C SER A 162 -0.54 -10.46 4.87
N PRO A 163 0.24 -10.74 5.93
CA PRO A 163 0.11 -10.05 7.21
C PRO A 163 0.94 -8.74 7.25
N LEU A 164 1.99 -8.65 6.42
CA LEU A 164 2.94 -7.53 6.37
C LEU A 164 3.40 -7.27 4.94
N GLY A 165 3.47 -6.00 4.55
CA GLY A 165 3.93 -5.58 3.22
C GLY A 165 5.01 -4.52 3.24
N LEU A 166 5.83 -4.49 2.20
CA LEU A 166 6.87 -3.49 1.97
C LEU A 166 6.52 -2.62 0.76
N GLY A 167 6.30 -1.33 1.00
CA GLY A 167 5.93 -0.36 -0.03
C GLY A 167 6.82 0.89 -0.01
N SER A 168 6.43 1.87 -0.82
CA SER A 168 7.12 3.17 -0.90
C SER A 168 6.13 4.33 -1.05
N ASP A 169 6.52 5.51 -0.56
CA ASP A 169 5.76 6.77 -0.61
C ASP A 169 6.63 7.92 -1.14
N LEU A 170 6.02 8.77 -1.95
CA LEU A 170 6.60 10.00 -2.48
C LEU A 170 5.58 11.13 -2.31
N VAL A 171 4.35 10.88 -2.77
CA VAL A 171 3.22 11.81 -2.63
C VAL A 171 2.15 11.22 -1.70
N VAL A 172 1.74 9.97 -1.94
CA VAL A 172 0.68 9.30 -1.15
C VAL A 172 0.81 7.78 -1.12
N SER A 173 1.85 7.22 -1.72
CA SER A 173 1.85 5.83 -2.22
C SER A 173 1.87 4.73 -1.16
N LEU A 174 2.04 5.05 0.13
CA LEU A 174 1.73 4.14 1.24
C LEU A 174 0.36 4.46 1.84
N ARG A 175 0.15 5.73 2.19
CA ARG A 175 -1.00 6.21 2.97
C ARG A 175 -2.33 6.13 2.20
N GLY A 176 -2.31 6.48 0.92
CA GLY A 176 -3.50 6.46 0.05
C GLY A 176 -4.02 5.04 -0.17
N PRO A 177 -3.18 4.09 -0.60
CA PRO A 177 -3.60 2.70 -0.67
C PRO A 177 -4.13 2.15 0.65
N ALA A 178 -3.48 2.47 1.78
CA ALA A 178 -3.91 1.99 3.09
C ALA A 178 -5.29 2.54 3.50
N GLN A 179 -5.52 3.83 3.25
CA GLN A 179 -6.82 4.46 3.44
C GLN A 179 -7.90 3.79 2.59
N ASN A 180 -7.62 3.53 1.31
CA ASN A 180 -8.62 3.01 0.37
C ASN A 180 -9.08 1.57 0.68
N THR A 181 -8.33 0.81 1.45
CA THR A 181 -8.64 -0.59 1.79
C THR A 181 -8.71 -0.85 3.30
N GLY A 182 -8.79 0.20 4.13
CA GLY A 182 -9.03 0.00 5.55
C GLY A 182 -7.86 -0.65 6.32
N ILE A 183 -6.62 -0.54 5.83
CA ILE A 183 -5.42 -1.07 6.52
C ILE A 183 -4.57 0.08 7.09
N ALA A 184 -3.49 -0.27 7.79
CA ALA A 184 -2.53 0.67 8.32
C ALA A 184 -1.26 0.73 7.45
N ALA A 185 -0.65 1.91 7.37
CA ALA A 185 0.67 2.10 6.77
C ALA A 185 1.46 3.17 7.49
N LEU A 186 2.78 3.02 7.47
CA LEU A 186 3.70 3.97 8.08
C LEU A 186 4.63 4.55 7.03
N LYS A 187 4.54 5.85 6.79
CA LYS A 187 5.55 6.61 6.04
C LYS A 187 6.59 7.14 7.04
N PRO A 188 7.79 6.55 7.14
CA PRO A 188 8.75 6.95 8.17
C PRO A 188 9.25 8.39 7.98
N THR A 189 10.01 8.90 8.95
CA THR A 189 10.86 10.08 8.74
C THR A 189 11.73 9.88 7.50
N HIS A 190 11.87 10.91 6.66
CA HIS A 190 12.81 10.88 5.55
C HIS A 190 14.23 10.54 6.05
N GLY A 191 14.94 9.70 5.32
CA GLY A 191 16.28 9.22 5.69
C GLY A 191 16.34 8.16 6.78
N ARG A 192 15.21 7.72 7.37
CA ARG A 192 15.19 6.65 8.38
C ARG A 192 15.41 5.26 7.77
N VAL A 193 14.84 5.02 6.59
CA VAL A 193 14.95 3.75 5.85
C VAL A 193 15.56 4.05 4.48
N PRO A 194 16.64 3.36 4.07
CA PRO A 194 17.31 3.58 2.79
C PRO A 194 16.43 3.14 1.62
N CYS A 195 16.58 3.85 0.50
CA CYS A 195 15.94 3.55 -0.79
C CYS A 195 16.87 2.75 -1.73
N THR A 196 18.02 2.26 -1.27
CA THR A 196 18.93 1.46 -2.09
C THR A 196 18.26 0.19 -2.63
N GLY A 197 18.26 0.06 -3.96
CA GLY A 197 17.56 -1.01 -4.68
C GLY A 197 16.05 -0.77 -4.87
N HIS A 198 15.54 0.41 -4.52
CA HIS A 198 14.19 0.84 -4.87
C HIS A 198 14.20 1.66 -6.17
N PHE A 199 13.21 1.44 -7.03
CA PHE A 199 13.01 2.22 -8.25
C PHE A 199 11.91 3.28 -8.07
N SER A 200 12.09 4.52 -8.55
CA SER A 200 13.22 5.04 -9.33
C SER A 200 14.39 5.55 -8.48
N GLU A 201 15.61 5.52 -9.02
CA GLU A 201 16.83 6.06 -8.38
C GLU A 201 16.93 7.60 -8.46
N VAL A 202 15.81 8.30 -8.67
CA VAL A 202 15.72 9.77 -8.66
C VAL A 202 14.67 10.20 -7.66
N LEU A 203 14.71 11.47 -7.27
CA LEU A 203 13.86 12.02 -6.21
C LEU A 203 14.09 11.35 -4.85
N LEU A 204 15.26 10.74 -4.62
CA LEU A 204 15.60 10.05 -3.36
C LEU A 204 15.45 10.94 -2.12
N ARG A 205 15.63 12.26 -2.29
CA ARG A 205 15.39 13.28 -1.25
C ARG A 205 13.91 13.41 -0.83
N LEU A 206 12.99 12.78 -1.54
CA LEU A 206 11.54 12.83 -1.31
C LEU A 206 10.93 11.42 -1.13
N TRP A 207 11.64 10.37 -1.53
CA TRP A 207 11.18 9.00 -1.38
C TRP A 207 11.25 8.51 0.06
N HIS A 208 10.31 7.66 0.40
CA HIS A 208 10.23 6.97 1.68
C HIS A 208 9.94 5.50 1.39
N VAL A 209 10.67 4.61 2.06
CA VAL A 209 10.35 3.18 2.13
C VAL A 209 9.65 2.94 3.46
N GLY A 210 8.58 2.14 3.46
CA GLY A 210 7.82 1.90 4.69
C GLY A 210 6.91 0.68 4.64
N PRO A 211 6.50 0.18 5.82
CA PRO A 211 5.63 -0.98 5.92
C PRO A 211 4.15 -0.65 5.77
N LEU A 212 3.37 -1.64 5.36
CA LEU A 212 1.91 -1.71 5.44
C LEU A 212 1.51 -2.97 6.22
N ALA A 213 0.46 -2.89 7.04
CA ALA A 213 -0.04 -4.02 7.83
C ALA A 213 -1.47 -3.76 8.32
N ARG A 214 -2.11 -4.76 8.96
CA ARG A 214 -3.42 -4.57 9.62
C ARG A 214 -3.31 -4.02 11.05
N SER A 215 -2.12 -4.06 11.65
CA SER A 215 -1.90 -3.64 13.04
C SER A 215 -0.77 -2.63 13.17
N VAL A 216 -0.90 -1.70 14.13
CA VAL A 216 0.16 -0.72 14.45
C VAL A 216 1.39 -1.41 15.06
N ARG A 217 1.21 -2.54 15.76
CA ARG A 217 2.33 -3.30 16.34
C ARG A 217 3.23 -3.90 15.27
N ASP A 218 2.67 -4.35 14.15
CA ASP A 218 3.45 -4.85 13.01
C ASP A 218 4.21 -3.73 12.31
N LEU A 219 3.59 -2.56 12.13
CA LEU A 219 4.27 -1.39 11.55
C LEU A 219 5.48 -0.97 12.40
N ARG A 220 5.33 -1.02 13.73
CA ARG A 220 6.42 -0.71 14.66
C ARG A 220 7.54 -1.75 14.60
N LEU A 221 7.20 -3.05 14.59
CA LEU A 221 8.17 -4.14 14.44
C LEU A 221 8.92 -4.00 13.12
N ALA A 222 8.20 -3.86 12.00
CA ALA A 222 8.79 -3.73 10.67
C ALA A 222 9.69 -2.49 10.57
N LEU A 223 9.27 -1.33 11.11
CA LEU A 223 10.15 -0.15 11.12
C LEU A 223 11.46 -0.43 11.88
N SER A 224 11.41 -1.09 13.04
CA SER A 224 12.63 -1.37 13.81
C SER A 224 13.63 -2.29 13.09
N LEU A 225 13.14 -3.09 12.14
CA LEU A 225 13.96 -3.96 11.29
C LEU A 225 14.47 -3.22 10.05
N LEU A 226 13.71 -2.23 9.58
CA LEU A 226 14.01 -1.47 8.36
C LEU A 226 14.91 -0.27 8.61
N GLU A 227 14.96 0.29 9.82
CA GLU A 227 15.66 1.56 10.08
C GLU A 227 17.19 1.45 10.09
N GLY A 228 17.85 2.55 9.77
CA GLY A 228 19.31 2.73 9.87
C GLY A 228 20.00 2.94 8.52
N PRO A 229 21.14 3.66 8.50
CA PRO A 229 21.89 3.92 7.28
C PRO A 229 22.44 2.62 6.67
N ASP A 230 22.70 2.62 5.36
CA ASP A 230 23.29 1.50 4.62
C ASP A 230 24.66 1.84 4.00
N GLY A 231 25.08 3.10 4.09
CA GLY A 231 26.32 3.59 3.48
C GLY A 231 26.26 3.74 1.95
N ALA A 232 25.10 3.54 1.31
CA ALA A 232 24.92 3.64 -0.13
C ALA A 232 23.89 4.72 -0.52
N ASP A 233 22.79 4.82 0.22
CA ASP A 233 21.82 5.91 0.04
C ASP A 233 22.31 7.16 0.78
N PRO A 234 22.68 8.25 0.07
CA PRO A 234 23.21 9.46 0.71
C PRO A 234 22.18 10.18 1.58
N TYR A 235 20.89 9.87 1.45
CA TYR A 235 19.83 10.44 2.28
C TYR A 235 19.53 9.57 3.51
N ALA A 236 19.99 8.32 3.54
CA ALA A 236 19.81 7.45 4.70
C ALA A 236 20.84 7.80 5.78
N VAL A 237 20.36 8.37 6.88
CA VAL A 237 21.23 8.91 7.94
C VAL A 237 20.90 8.25 9.27
N ALA A 238 21.88 8.24 10.18
CA ALA A 238 21.67 7.79 11.55
C ALA A 238 20.81 8.83 12.29
N LEU A 239 19.50 8.58 12.33
CA LEU A 239 18.57 9.41 13.09
C LEU A 239 18.45 8.90 14.53
N PRO A 240 18.30 9.80 15.52
CA PRO A 240 17.99 9.38 16.87
C PRO A 240 16.68 8.58 16.91
N ALA A 241 16.59 7.65 17.86
CA ALA A 241 15.34 6.99 18.19
C ALA A 241 14.29 8.04 18.54
N ALA A 242 13.05 7.85 18.08
CA ALA A 242 11.98 8.78 18.40
C ALA A 242 11.73 8.73 19.92
N ARG A 243 11.75 9.89 20.56
CA ARG A 243 11.41 10.01 21.97
C ARG A 243 9.88 10.02 22.08
N PRO A 244 9.28 9.12 22.87
CA PRO A 244 7.84 9.16 23.11
C PRO A 244 7.46 10.51 23.71
N VAL A 245 6.51 11.20 23.09
CA VAL A 245 5.85 12.35 23.71
C VAL A 245 4.71 11.77 24.54
N ALA A 246 4.82 11.86 25.87
CA ALA A 246 3.90 11.16 26.77
C ALA A 246 2.43 11.61 26.60
N ARG A 247 2.21 12.88 26.26
CA ARG A 247 0.89 13.48 26.02
C ARG A 247 1.00 14.61 24.99
N PRO A 248 1.08 14.31 23.69
CA PRO A 248 1.10 15.35 22.67
C PRO A 248 -0.24 16.10 22.65
N ARG A 249 -0.18 17.40 22.35
CA ARG A 249 -1.35 18.14 21.88
C ARG A 249 -1.60 17.79 20.42
N ILE A 250 -2.85 17.56 20.04
CA ILE A 250 -3.23 17.03 18.74
C ILE A 250 -4.08 18.09 18.02
N GLY A 251 -3.50 18.69 16.97
CA GLY A 251 -4.25 19.51 16.02
C GLY A 251 -4.84 18.64 14.92
N TRP A 252 -6.10 18.86 14.55
CA TRP A 252 -6.73 18.20 13.40
C TRP A 252 -7.37 19.22 12.44
N VAL A 253 -7.46 18.87 11.16
CA VAL A 253 -7.92 19.74 10.07
C VAL A 253 -8.59 18.92 8.97
N THR A 254 -9.59 19.49 8.30
CA THR A 254 -10.31 18.84 7.19
C THR A 254 -10.35 19.68 5.91
N ASP A 255 -10.10 20.98 6.01
CA ASP A 255 -10.30 21.99 4.96
C ASP A 255 -9.00 22.55 4.36
N ALA A 256 -7.85 21.92 4.64
CA ALA A 256 -6.54 22.42 4.23
C ALA A 256 -5.98 21.86 2.91
N PHE A 257 -6.63 20.88 2.27
CA PHE A 257 -6.03 20.12 1.14
C PHE A 257 -6.91 20.09 -0.12
N GLY A 258 -7.81 21.07 -0.26
CA GLY A 258 -8.80 21.16 -1.33
C GLY A 258 -10.15 20.54 -0.95
N PRO A 259 -11.03 20.28 -1.94
CA PRO A 259 -12.36 19.74 -1.68
C PRO A 259 -12.31 18.39 -0.96
N ILE A 260 -13.11 18.26 0.10
CA ILE A 260 -13.23 17.06 0.91
C ILE A 260 -14.66 16.50 0.83
N ASP A 261 -14.78 15.18 0.79
CA ASP A 261 -16.08 14.52 0.89
C ASP A 261 -16.61 14.61 2.34
N PRO A 262 -17.89 14.94 2.56
CA PRO A 262 -18.46 15.02 3.91
C PRO A 262 -18.25 13.76 4.77
N GLU A 263 -18.25 12.56 4.17
CA GLU A 263 -18.02 11.31 4.90
C GLU A 263 -16.57 11.19 5.38
N VAL A 264 -15.61 11.69 4.60
CA VAL A 264 -14.20 11.74 5.00
C VAL A 264 -14.02 12.75 6.13
N ALA A 265 -14.62 13.94 6.03
CA ALA A 265 -14.57 14.94 7.09
C ALA A 265 -15.18 14.41 8.41
N ALA A 266 -16.32 13.73 8.32
CA ALA A 266 -16.96 13.08 9.47
C ALA A 266 -16.07 11.99 10.09
N THR A 267 -15.37 11.20 9.27
CA THR A 267 -14.44 10.16 9.73
C THR A 267 -13.25 10.75 10.48
N VAL A 268 -12.66 11.85 9.98
CA VAL A 268 -11.57 12.56 10.66
C VAL A 268 -12.05 13.15 11.98
N ALA A 269 -13.23 13.78 12.01
CA ALA A 269 -13.83 14.32 13.22
C ALA A 269 -14.10 13.21 14.26
N ALA A 270 -14.59 12.04 13.84
CA ALA A 270 -14.80 10.90 14.72
C ALA A 270 -13.47 10.38 15.32
N ALA A 271 -12.39 10.35 14.54
CA ALA A 271 -11.07 9.99 15.04
C ALA A 271 -10.53 11.01 16.07
N ALA A 272 -10.76 12.31 15.85
CA ALA A 272 -10.42 13.36 16.79
C ALA A 272 -11.18 13.20 18.13
N THR A 273 -12.49 12.92 18.08
CA THR A 273 -13.31 12.62 19.26
C THR A 273 -12.79 11.40 20.02
N ALA A 274 -12.46 10.32 19.30
CA ALA A 274 -11.92 9.11 19.94
C ALA A 274 -10.59 9.37 20.67
N LEU A 275 -9.75 10.26 20.15
CA LEU A 275 -8.53 10.70 20.82
C LEU A 275 -8.84 11.57 22.05
N ALA A 276 -9.83 12.46 21.98
CA ALA A 276 -10.26 13.26 23.12
C ALA A 276 -10.81 12.39 24.25
N ASP A 277 -11.61 11.36 23.92
CA ASP A 277 -12.17 10.39 24.89
C ASP A 277 -11.09 9.57 25.60
N LEU A 278 -9.93 9.38 24.95
CA LEU A 278 -8.74 8.77 25.55
C LEU A 278 -7.93 9.74 26.44
N GLY A 279 -8.35 10.99 26.57
CA GLY A 279 -7.76 12.01 27.43
C GLY A 279 -6.63 12.83 26.80
N TYR A 280 -6.50 12.83 25.47
CA TYR A 280 -5.57 13.73 24.76
C TYR A 280 -6.16 15.14 24.65
N ASP A 281 -5.29 16.15 24.61
CA ASP A 281 -5.68 17.53 24.26
C ASP A 281 -5.82 17.61 22.74
N VAL A 282 -7.06 17.75 22.25
CA VAL A 282 -7.41 17.70 20.82
C VAL A 282 -8.11 18.99 20.42
N GLU A 283 -7.58 19.67 19.41
CA GLU A 283 -8.05 20.97 18.94
C GLU A 283 -8.21 20.96 17.41
N GLN A 284 -9.34 21.47 16.90
CA GLN A 284 -9.45 21.73 15.47
C GLN A 284 -8.63 22.98 15.15
N VAL A 285 -7.72 22.87 14.19
CA VAL A 285 -6.81 23.96 13.82
C VAL A 285 -7.04 24.42 12.40
N GLU A 286 -6.82 25.70 12.15
CA GLU A 286 -6.81 26.27 10.81
C GLU A 286 -5.38 26.36 10.28
N LEU A 287 -5.20 26.07 8.99
CA LEU A 287 -3.92 26.21 8.30
C LEU A 287 -4.12 27.07 7.03
N PRO A 288 -4.35 28.39 7.16
CA PRO A 288 -4.76 29.25 6.05
C PRO A 288 -3.82 29.19 4.85
N TRP A 289 -2.51 29.12 5.10
CA TRP A 289 -1.50 29.02 4.04
C TRP A 289 -1.59 27.73 3.20
N LEU A 290 -2.11 26.63 3.76
CA LEU A 290 -2.37 25.40 3.00
C LEU A 290 -3.68 25.48 2.20
N ALA A 291 -4.67 26.22 2.72
CA ALA A 291 -5.91 26.49 1.98
C ALA A 291 -5.67 27.43 0.79
N GLU A 292 -4.72 28.36 0.91
CA GLU A 292 -4.36 29.33 -0.13
C GLU A 292 -3.39 28.78 -1.19
N GLN A 293 -2.65 27.69 -0.89
CA GLN A 293 -1.61 27.14 -1.76
C GLN A 293 -1.95 25.72 -2.20
N ASP A 294 -2.14 25.49 -3.50
CA ASP A 294 -2.21 24.12 -4.02
C ASP A 294 -0.80 23.50 -4.04
N CYS A 295 -0.45 22.80 -2.96
CA CYS A 295 0.80 22.07 -2.86
C CYS A 295 0.97 21.03 -3.99
N THR A 296 -0.12 20.56 -4.59
CA THR A 296 -0.10 19.66 -5.76
C THR A 296 0.34 20.39 -7.03
N GLU A 297 -0.10 21.64 -7.22
CA GLU A 297 0.35 22.48 -8.34
C GLU A 297 1.84 22.81 -8.25
N LEU A 298 2.38 22.95 -7.03
CA LEU A 298 3.81 23.15 -6.81
C LEU A 298 4.63 21.86 -6.95
N ALA A 299 4.17 20.76 -6.35
CA ALA A 299 4.89 19.49 -6.37
C ALA A 299 4.94 18.86 -7.77
N THR A 300 3.85 18.95 -8.54
CA THR A 300 3.73 18.25 -9.83
C THR A 300 4.82 18.64 -10.85
N PRO A 301 5.08 19.93 -11.13
CA PRO A 301 6.16 20.35 -12.03
C PRO A 301 7.54 19.90 -11.56
N LEU A 302 7.82 19.99 -10.26
CA LEU A 302 9.11 19.61 -9.67
C LEU A 302 9.38 18.12 -9.83
N LEU A 303 8.40 17.28 -9.46
CA LEU A 303 8.51 15.82 -9.58
C LEU A 303 8.62 15.39 -11.05
N LEU A 304 7.87 16.05 -11.94
CA LEU A 304 7.87 15.74 -13.37
C LEU A 304 9.19 16.08 -14.06
N ALA A 305 9.79 17.24 -13.75
CA ALA A 305 11.01 17.69 -14.40
C ALA A 305 12.16 16.67 -14.22
N GLU A 306 12.31 16.12 -13.02
CA GLU A 306 13.34 15.12 -12.72
C GLU A 306 12.97 13.73 -13.24
N THR A 307 11.75 13.26 -12.97
CA THR A 307 11.31 11.92 -13.39
C THR A 307 11.34 11.79 -14.92
N GLN A 308 10.88 12.81 -15.64
CA GLN A 308 10.87 12.79 -17.10
C GLN A 308 12.28 12.73 -17.67
N SER A 309 13.22 13.50 -17.12
CA SER A 309 14.61 13.52 -17.57
C SER A 309 15.27 12.16 -17.36
N TYR A 310 15.05 11.55 -16.20
CA TYR A 310 15.52 10.22 -15.86
C TYR A 310 14.98 9.12 -16.79
N VAL A 311 13.65 9.07 -16.98
CA VAL A 311 13.01 8.09 -17.86
C VAL A 311 13.49 8.25 -19.31
N ARG A 312 13.61 9.49 -19.79
CA ARG A 312 14.13 9.77 -21.15
C ARG A 312 15.56 9.26 -21.33
N ALA A 313 16.42 9.40 -20.32
CA ALA A 313 17.79 8.89 -20.38
C ALA A 313 17.81 7.37 -20.53
N ARG A 314 17.07 6.63 -19.69
CA ARG A 314 17.00 5.16 -19.76
C ARG A 314 16.35 4.62 -21.04
N CYS A 315 15.37 5.33 -21.61
CA CYS A 315 14.82 4.96 -22.91
C CYS A 315 15.83 5.14 -24.07
N ARG A 316 16.75 6.11 -23.98
CA ARG A 316 17.75 6.37 -25.03
C ARG A 316 18.87 5.34 -25.04
N THR A 317 19.23 4.79 -23.88
CA THR A 317 20.29 3.79 -23.73
C THR A 317 19.80 2.35 -23.97
N GLY A 318 18.52 2.16 -24.33
CA GLY A 318 18.00 0.86 -24.76
C GLY A 318 17.56 -0.08 -23.63
N GLY A 319 17.12 0.46 -22.47
CA GLY A 319 16.60 -0.37 -21.37
C GLY A 319 17.65 -1.21 -20.63
N GLY A 320 18.90 -1.19 -21.09
CA GLY A 320 20.03 -1.79 -20.38
C GLY A 320 20.25 -1.08 -19.04
N THR A 321 20.26 -1.87 -17.97
CA THR A 321 20.77 -1.47 -16.66
C THR A 321 22.24 -1.12 -16.82
N ALA A 322 22.53 0.16 -17.03
CA ALA A 322 23.73 0.68 -16.41
C ALA A 322 23.44 0.59 -14.90
N SER A 323 24.00 -0.45 -14.26
CA SER A 323 24.53 -0.25 -12.93
C SER A 323 25.21 1.10 -12.95
N VAL A 324 24.89 1.97 -12.00
CA VAL A 324 25.75 3.11 -11.74
C VAL A 324 27.07 2.48 -11.29
N ASP A 325 27.96 2.24 -12.26
CA ASP A 325 29.36 2.00 -11.98
C ASP A 325 29.80 3.17 -11.15
N ARG A 326 30.22 2.88 -9.92
CA ARG A 326 30.91 3.84 -9.07
C ARG A 326 32.32 3.98 -9.61
N ASP A 327 32.46 4.60 -10.76
CA ASP A 327 33.76 5.08 -11.20
C ASP A 327 34.00 6.47 -10.61
N LEU A 328 34.67 6.46 -9.47
CA LEU A 328 35.57 7.55 -9.08
C LEU A 328 36.59 7.76 -10.22
N PRO A 329 37.03 9.00 -10.48
CA PRO A 329 37.83 9.30 -11.66
C PRO A 329 39.22 8.63 -11.56
N GLY A 330 39.48 7.65 -12.43
CA GLY A 330 40.83 7.18 -12.68
C GLY A 330 40.94 5.77 -13.27
N ALA A 331 40.75 5.62 -14.59
CA ALA A 331 41.58 4.77 -15.47
C ALA A 331 41.00 4.77 -16.90
N ALA A 332 41.81 5.21 -17.85
CA ALA A 332 41.53 5.05 -19.27
C ALA A 332 41.73 3.59 -19.69
N GLY A 333 40.82 3.04 -20.48
CA GLY A 333 40.97 1.72 -21.10
C GLY A 333 39.92 1.50 -22.18
N ASN A 334 40.36 1.60 -23.43
CA ASN A 334 39.61 1.24 -24.64
C ASN A 334 38.85 -0.09 -24.49
N HIS A 335 37.65 -0.21 -25.05
CA HIS A 335 37.24 -1.33 -25.91
C HIS A 335 36.04 -0.92 -26.77
N ALA A 336 36.26 -0.88 -28.07
CA ALA A 336 35.25 -0.62 -29.09
C ALA A 336 34.55 -1.94 -29.46
N GLY A 337 33.21 -1.96 -29.39
CA GLY A 337 32.39 -3.07 -29.86
C GLY A 337 31.00 -2.57 -30.23
N GLY A 338 30.71 -2.48 -31.52
CA GLY A 338 29.52 -1.84 -32.08
C GLY A 338 28.21 -2.54 -31.72
N LEU A 339 27.23 -1.75 -31.26
CA LEU A 339 25.83 -2.18 -31.13
C LEU A 339 24.95 -1.48 -32.17
N ARG A 340 24.39 -2.29 -33.06
CA ARG A 340 23.37 -1.90 -34.04
C ARG A 340 22.16 -1.28 -33.33
N ARG A 341 21.86 -0.02 -33.63
CA ARG A 341 20.71 0.72 -33.09
C ARG A 341 19.39 0.23 -33.70
N GLY A 342 18.60 -0.50 -32.91
CA GLY A 342 17.21 -0.83 -33.25
C GLY A 342 16.30 0.41 -33.20
N ARG A 343 15.58 0.68 -34.29
CA ARG A 343 14.65 1.84 -34.46
C ARG A 343 13.39 1.80 -33.58
N ALA A 344 13.15 0.73 -32.81
CA ALA A 344 11.89 0.50 -32.09
C ALA A 344 11.71 1.33 -30.79
N GLY A 345 12.78 1.79 -30.14
CA GLY A 345 12.69 2.43 -28.80
C GLY A 345 12.20 3.89 -28.76
N ARG A 346 12.18 4.60 -29.91
CA ARG A 346 11.83 6.04 -29.92
C ARG A 346 10.32 6.30 -29.84
N GLY A 347 9.49 5.39 -30.33
CA GLY A 347 8.02 5.52 -30.29
C GLY A 347 7.46 5.36 -28.88
N THR A 348 7.93 4.37 -28.14
CA THR A 348 7.44 4.01 -26.80
C THR A 348 7.77 5.06 -25.75
N ALA A 349 8.97 5.64 -25.81
CA ALA A 349 9.40 6.69 -24.88
C ALA A 349 8.58 7.99 -25.01
N ALA A 350 8.24 8.40 -26.24
CA ALA A 350 7.39 9.56 -26.48
C ALA A 350 5.95 9.32 -26.02
N VAL A 351 5.45 8.08 -26.17
CA VAL A 351 4.12 7.68 -25.67
C VAL A 351 4.10 7.65 -24.14
N LEU A 352 5.14 7.15 -23.49
CA LEU A 352 5.29 7.08 -22.04
C LEU A 352 5.29 8.47 -21.40
N VAL A 353 6.12 9.39 -21.90
CA VAL A 353 6.15 10.79 -21.43
C VAL A 353 4.79 11.47 -21.67
N ARG A 354 4.14 11.21 -22.81
CA ARG A 354 2.79 11.72 -23.10
C ARG A 354 1.70 11.08 -22.25
N ARG A 355 1.86 9.85 -21.76
CA ARG A 355 0.91 9.17 -20.86
C ARG A 355 1.07 9.67 -19.43
N LEU A 356 2.30 9.77 -18.93
CA LEU A 356 2.62 10.39 -17.63
C LEU A 356 2.09 11.83 -17.57
N ALA A 357 2.40 12.65 -18.58
CA ALA A 357 1.92 14.02 -18.65
C ALA A 357 0.39 14.12 -18.81
N ARG A 358 -0.27 13.17 -19.50
CA ARG A 358 -1.75 13.17 -19.67
C ARG A 358 -2.50 12.63 -18.45
N GLY A 359 -1.98 11.61 -17.78
CA GLY A 359 -2.53 11.11 -16.52
C GLY A 359 -2.51 12.24 -15.49
N LEU A 360 -1.34 12.85 -15.29
CA LEU A 360 -1.18 13.91 -14.29
C LEU A 360 -1.95 15.19 -14.65
N ARG A 361 -2.03 15.57 -15.94
CA ARG A 361 -2.95 16.65 -16.37
C ARG A 361 -4.42 16.30 -16.17
N ARG A 362 -4.83 15.04 -16.34
CA ARG A 362 -6.22 14.62 -16.04
C ARG A 362 -6.52 14.70 -14.54
N ALA A 363 -5.59 14.34 -13.67
CA ALA A 363 -5.74 14.52 -12.23
C ALA A 363 -5.83 16.01 -11.83
N ALA A 364 -5.05 16.88 -12.48
CA ALA A 364 -5.15 18.33 -12.29
C ALA A 364 -6.47 18.92 -12.86
N LEU A 365 -6.94 18.44 -14.01
CA LEU A 365 -8.13 18.97 -14.71
C LEU A 365 -9.46 18.39 -14.23
N SER A 366 -9.50 17.18 -13.67
CA SER A 366 -10.74 16.56 -13.16
C SER A 366 -11.31 17.25 -11.92
N ARG A 367 -10.59 18.23 -11.35
CA ARG A 367 -11.08 19.10 -10.27
C ARG A 367 -11.72 20.40 -10.76
N GLY A 368 -11.72 20.66 -12.09
CA GLY A 368 -12.36 21.84 -12.69
C GLY A 368 -13.78 21.63 -13.22
N ALA A 369 -14.40 20.47 -13.03
CA ALA A 369 -15.76 20.20 -13.52
C ALA A 369 -16.56 19.37 -12.52
N VAL A 370 -17.38 20.07 -11.72
CA VAL A 370 -18.52 19.48 -11.00
C VAL A 370 -19.79 19.95 -11.71
N PRO A 371 -20.63 19.08 -12.27
CA PRO A 371 -22.05 19.37 -12.43
C PRO A 371 -22.75 19.01 -11.12
N GLY A 372 -23.34 20.01 -10.47
CA GLY A 372 -24.14 19.85 -9.26
C GLY A 372 -25.35 18.93 -9.44
N SER A 373 -25.77 18.35 -8.33
CA SER A 373 -27.00 17.57 -8.21
C SER A 373 -28.26 18.43 -8.37
N ALA A 374 -29.21 17.98 -9.18
CA ALA A 374 -30.62 18.30 -8.98
C ALA A 374 -31.50 17.13 -9.47
N ALA A 375 -32.45 16.71 -8.63
CA ALA A 375 -33.36 15.61 -8.87
C ALA A 375 -34.65 16.06 -9.59
N ARG A 376 -35.19 15.13 -10.41
CA ARG A 376 -36.58 14.95 -10.92
C ARG A 376 -37.13 15.89 -12.01
N ALA A 377 -37.43 15.33 -13.19
CA ALA A 377 -38.79 15.05 -13.70
C ALA A 377 -38.72 14.47 -15.15
N ALA A 378 -39.77 13.74 -15.55
CA ALA A 378 -39.86 12.91 -16.75
C ALA A 378 -39.91 13.67 -18.10
N GLY A 379 -39.49 13.00 -19.19
CA GLY A 379 -39.92 13.31 -20.56
C GLY A 379 -38.89 13.16 -21.71
N ALA A 380 -38.79 11.95 -22.29
CA ALA A 380 -38.54 11.60 -23.71
C ALA A 380 -37.35 12.23 -24.54
N PRO A 381 -36.95 11.65 -25.71
CA PRO A 381 -35.53 11.35 -25.98
C PRO A 381 -34.85 12.16 -27.11
N GLY A 382 -33.52 12.28 -27.06
CA GLY A 382 -32.73 12.95 -28.11
C GLY A 382 -31.26 12.49 -28.26
N ARG A 383 -31.03 11.63 -29.25
CA ARG A 383 -29.84 11.47 -30.11
C ARG A 383 -28.43 11.36 -29.48
N ARG A 384 -27.93 10.12 -29.42
CA ARG A 384 -26.50 9.77 -29.30
C ARG A 384 -25.79 9.90 -30.65
N ARG A 385 -24.64 10.60 -30.70
CA ARG A 385 -23.64 10.47 -31.77
C ARG A 385 -22.55 9.47 -31.33
N ARG A 386 -22.38 8.40 -32.13
CA ARG A 386 -21.21 7.49 -32.10
C ARG A 386 -20.08 8.09 -32.95
N SER A 387 -18.80 7.83 -32.65
CA SER A 387 -17.97 6.73 -33.25
C SER A 387 -16.47 7.14 -33.18
N PRO A 388 -15.46 6.30 -33.54
CA PRO A 388 -15.36 4.82 -33.62
C PRO A 388 -13.97 4.25 -33.15
N LEU A 389 -13.81 2.96 -32.75
CA LEU A 389 -13.18 1.80 -33.46
C LEU A 389 -12.37 1.01 -32.37
N HIS A 390 -12.22 -0.31 -32.27
CA HIS A 390 -12.78 -1.51 -32.90
C HIS A 390 -12.34 -2.73 -32.04
N CYS A 391 -13.28 -3.59 -31.64
CA CYS A 391 -13.04 -4.99 -31.27
C CYS A 391 -13.80 -5.87 -32.28
N ARG A 392 -13.15 -6.89 -32.86
CA ARG A 392 -13.77 -7.99 -33.62
C ARG A 392 -13.74 -9.23 -32.70
N ARG A 393 -14.89 -9.76 -32.26
CA ARG A 393 -15.81 -10.76 -32.86
C ARG A 393 -15.37 -12.23 -32.72
N ALA A 394 -16.18 -12.99 -31.98
CA ALA A 394 -16.78 -14.28 -32.38
C ALA A 394 -18.04 -14.49 -31.47
N ARG A 395 -19.26 -14.25 -31.98
CA ARG A 395 -20.26 -15.22 -32.51
C ARG A 395 -20.84 -16.13 -31.42
N ASP A 396 -22.03 -15.83 -30.92
CA ASP A 396 -23.38 -16.13 -31.46
C ASP A 396 -23.93 -17.46 -30.93
N ARG A 397 -24.90 -17.37 -30.01
CA ARG A 397 -26.17 -18.12 -30.07
C ARG A 397 -27.19 -17.40 -29.19
N ALA A 398 -28.20 -16.84 -29.85
CA ALA A 398 -29.41 -16.32 -29.24
C ALA A 398 -30.46 -17.43 -29.18
N VAL A 399 -31.21 -17.50 -28.07
CA VAL A 399 -32.63 -17.88 -28.06
C VAL A 399 -33.33 -16.89 -27.12
N GLN A 400 -34.42 -16.32 -27.61
CA GLN A 400 -35.25 -15.27 -27.02
C GLN A 400 -36.19 -15.81 -25.92
N PRO A 401 -36.85 -14.90 -25.17
CA PRO A 401 -37.47 -15.17 -23.86
C PRO A 401 -38.94 -15.55 -23.97
N ASP A 402 -39.50 -16.10 -22.90
CA ASP A 402 -40.94 -16.01 -22.68
C ASP A 402 -41.28 -15.55 -21.25
N ARG A 403 -42.33 -14.74 -21.22
CA ARG A 403 -42.96 -14.11 -20.07
C ARG A 403 -43.88 -15.14 -19.42
N ASP A 404 -43.97 -15.12 -18.09
CA ASP A 404 -45.30 -14.90 -17.51
C ASP A 404 -45.23 -14.53 -16.03
N ALA A 405 -45.95 -13.47 -15.72
CA ALA A 405 -46.25 -12.98 -14.39
C ALA A 405 -47.75 -13.11 -14.17
N ARG A 406 -48.18 -13.67 -13.02
CA ARG A 406 -49.42 -13.34 -12.28
C ARG A 406 -49.47 -14.17 -10.99
N ARG A 407 -49.43 -13.50 -9.83
CA ARG A 407 -50.55 -13.26 -8.86
C ARG A 407 -50.83 -14.50 -7.97
N ARG A 408 -51.05 -14.46 -6.66
CA ARG A 408 -51.45 -13.49 -5.60
C ARG A 408 -51.11 -14.18 -4.25
N ALA A 409 -50.64 -13.48 -3.20
CA ALA A 409 -51.41 -13.01 -2.02
C ALA A 409 -52.34 -14.07 -1.39
N ALA A 410 -52.52 -14.22 -0.08
CA ALA A 410 -51.99 -13.69 1.17
C ALA A 410 -52.75 -14.47 2.27
N LEU A 411 -52.18 -14.69 3.46
CA LEU A 411 -52.98 -14.87 4.69
C LEU A 411 -52.18 -14.36 5.90
N ARG A 412 -52.80 -13.41 6.62
CA ARG A 412 -52.39 -12.78 7.86
C ARG A 412 -53.01 -13.51 9.06
N ARG A 413 -52.37 -13.40 10.23
CA ARG A 413 -52.90 -12.88 11.53
C ARG A 413 -51.86 -13.20 12.62
N ASP A 414 -51.21 -12.20 13.21
CA ASP A 414 -51.64 -11.35 14.35
C ASP A 414 -51.54 -12.07 15.71
N HIS A 415 -50.59 -11.64 16.54
CA HIS A 415 -50.84 -11.38 17.96
C HIS A 415 -49.85 -10.35 18.52
N GLU A 416 -50.42 -9.42 19.30
CA GLU A 416 -49.78 -8.26 19.93
C GLU A 416 -49.02 -8.60 21.23
N ARG A 417 -48.25 -7.61 21.69
CA ARG A 417 -47.22 -7.60 22.75
C ARG A 417 -47.74 -7.85 24.19
N PRO A 418 -46.84 -7.95 25.19
CA PRO A 418 -46.46 -6.73 25.91
C PRO A 418 -44.94 -6.60 26.20
N ALA A 419 -44.55 -5.36 26.51
CA ALA A 419 -43.19 -4.95 26.86
C ALA A 419 -42.85 -5.28 28.32
N ASP A 420 -41.62 -5.72 28.59
CA ASP A 420 -40.92 -5.38 29.84
C ASP A 420 -39.39 -5.41 29.69
N ARG A 421 -38.74 -4.68 30.60
CA ARG A 421 -37.40 -4.11 30.55
C ARG A 421 -36.27 -5.07 30.95
N ARG A 422 -35.04 -4.68 30.56
CA ARG A 422 -33.72 -4.81 31.25
C ARG A 422 -32.63 -5.70 30.60
N PRO A 423 -31.33 -5.37 30.84
CA PRO A 423 -30.37 -5.10 29.76
C PRO A 423 -29.32 -6.20 29.54
N ALA A 424 -28.73 -6.20 28.34
CA ALA A 424 -27.58 -7.02 27.99
C ALA A 424 -26.27 -6.48 28.62
N GLY A 425 -25.41 -7.42 28.98
CA GLY A 425 -24.25 -7.30 29.86
C GLY A 425 -23.16 -6.31 29.45
N ARG A 426 -22.60 -5.65 30.47
CA ARG A 426 -21.28 -5.02 30.45
C ARG A 426 -20.18 -6.10 30.55
N PRO A 427 -19.04 -5.97 29.85
CA PRO A 427 -17.81 -6.62 30.25
C PRO A 427 -17.20 -5.90 31.46
N LEU A 428 -16.58 -6.66 32.37
CA LEU A 428 -15.92 -6.21 33.58
C LEU A 428 -14.85 -5.15 33.28
N VAL A 429 -14.91 -4.05 34.03
CA VAL A 429 -13.84 -3.06 34.17
C VAL A 429 -13.22 -3.28 35.54
N ASP A 430 -11.99 -3.80 35.59
CA ASP A 430 -11.19 -3.78 36.81
C ASP A 430 -10.78 -2.33 37.11
N ARG A 431 -11.22 -1.83 38.27
CA ARG A 431 -10.75 -0.58 38.85
C ARG A 431 -9.57 -0.88 39.78
N PRO A 432 -8.44 -0.16 39.69
CA PRO A 432 -7.43 -0.23 40.73
C PRO A 432 -7.82 0.67 41.92
N GLY A 433 -7.84 0.07 43.12
CA GLY A 433 -7.89 0.77 44.41
C GLY A 433 -6.54 1.37 44.82
N PRO A 434 -6.48 2.18 45.88
CA PRO A 434 -5.46 3.20 46.06
C PRO A 434 -4.12 2.68 46.59
N ALA A 435 -3.07 3.42 46.23
CA ALA A 435 -1.67 3.20 46.52
C ALA A 435 -1.35 2.98 48.01
N ARG A 436 -0.53 1.96 48.28
CA ARG A 436 0.35 1.90 49.46
C ARG A 436 1.81 1.91 49.00
N ARG A 437 2.59 2.79 49.63
CA ARG A 437 4.03 2.96 49.44
C ARG A 437 4.79 1.72 49.91
N GLY A 438 5.70 1.23 49.09
CA GLY A 438 6.73 0.25 49.45
C GLY A 438 7.84 0.28 48.40
N ARG A 439 9.05 0.64 48.82
CA ARG A 439 10.28 0.56 48.01
C ARG A 439 10.67 -0.92 47.85
N THR A 440 11.16 -1.32 46.68
CA THR A 440 12.55 -1.78 46.42
C THR A 440 12.69 -2.46 45.05
N ALA A 441 13.74 -2.03 44.32
CA ALA A 441 14.67 -2.78 43.48
C ALA A 441 14.21 -3.68 42.30
N GLY A 442 14.80 -3.38 41.14
CA GLY A 442 15.38 -4.39 40.24
C GLY A 442 14.46 -5.05 39.23
N ASP A 443 14.37 -4.47 38.03
CA ASP A 443 14.70 -5.13 36.75
C ASP A 443 14.14 -4.31 35.59
N GLY A 444 15.04 -3.77 34.77
CA GLY A 444 14.71 -2.87 33.67
C GLY A 444 14.24 -3.65 32.44
N GLU A 445 12.96 -3.54 32.11
CA GLU A 445 12.47 -3.85 30.77
C GLU A 445 13.04 -2.87 29.74
N PRO A 446 13.37 -3.33 28.51
CA PRO A 446 13.81 -2.44 27.45
C PRO A 446 12.65 -1.55 26.98
N GLY A 447 12.77 -0.26 27.27
CA GLY A 447 11.77 0.76 26.97
C GLY A 447 11.29 0.78 25.51
N ALA A 448 9.97 0.93 25.36
CA ALA A 448 9.27 1.00 24.09
C ALA A 448 9.84 2.09 23.16
N ARG A 449 10.45 1.66 22.05
CA ARG A 449 10.82 2.54 20.94
C ARG A 449 9.55 2.95 20.19
N THR A 450 9.33 4.25 20.06
CA THR A 450 8.25 4.79 19.23
C THR A 450 8.74 5.02 17.80
N ALA A 451 7.85 4.83 16.83
CA ALA A 451 8.13 5.08 15.43
C ALA A 451 7.89 6.57 15.13
N SER A 452 8.90 7.29 14.62
CA SER A 452 8.69 8.62 14.03
C SER A 452 8.28 8.45 12.56
N GLY A 453 7.09 8.96 12.20
CA GLY A 453 6.54 8.87 10.85
C GLY A 453 5.07 9.28 10.81
N VAL A 454 4.53 9.40 9.60
CA VAL A 454 3.09 9.58 9.38
C VAL A 454 2.44 8.21 9.36
N LEU A 455 1.64 7.92 10.38
CA LEU A 455 0.78 6.74 10.44
C LEU A 455 -0.56 7.07 9.77
N THR A 456 -1.02 6.18 8.91
CA THR A 456 -2.40 6.21 8.40
C THR A 456 -3.06 4.90 8.79
N THR A 457 -4.29 4.99 9.29
CA THR A 457 -5.17 3.84 9.57
C THR A 457 -6.46 4.07 8.80
N GLY A 458 -6.82 3.16 7.89
CA GLY A 458 -8.11 3.20 7.23
C GLY A 458 -9.23 2.71 8.16
N HIS A 459 -10.44 3.25 8.02
CA HIS A 459 -11.64 2.72 8.61
C HIS A 459 -12.49 2.14 7.47
N ALA A 460 -12.70 0.83 7.45
CA ALA A 460 -13.67 0.23 6.52
C ALA A 460 -15.07 0.47 7.07
N THR A 461 -15.80 1.45 6.54
CA THR A 461 -17.24 1.52 6.72
C THR A 461 -17.84 0.30 6.03
N ARG A 462 -18.51 -0.56 6.81
CA ARG A 462 -19.12 -1.82 6.36
C ARG A 462 -20.18 -1.62 5.30
#